data_AF-A0A7J4N0T7-F1
#
_entry.id   AF-A0A7J4N0T7-F1
#
_cell.length_a   1.000
_cell.length_b   1.000
_cell.length_c   1.000
_cell.angle_alpha   90.00
_cell.angle_beta   90.00
_cell.angle_gamma   90.00
#
_symmetry.space_group_name_H-M   'P 1'
#
loop_
_entity.id
_entity.type
_entity.pdbx_description
1 polymer ?
#
loop_
_entity_poly.entity_id
_entity_poly.type
_entity_poly.pdbx_seq_one_letter_code
_entity_poly.pdbx_strand_id
1 'polypeptide(L)'
;MVEENLFRLLDRADKILKELESLESSNSKSTMLSAAKKSLISKLLETSDAIINNAQNIIAPASTPSSSLRAASSQPRALYSQLPAPSSAPRVPGPVSSTAPSDAYGEEKKLRDVIEKRTLHEIKKKLNLERKSPQKEKEHITEIEMRRPNLYVRFANFLFKNYSSNLIKKGHLKDLSSSIRKSGLNVLVHSYVSIILLNTHIAFLFGVLLGLFLSFFSANVVFAQIPIALSFISPSAFTLIRNMVIWPLLSASFAFLFSYYYPSLEASARRSKISDELPFALIHM
;
A
#
# COMPACT_ATOMS: atom_id res chain seq x y z
N MET A 1 13.20 -25.42 16.49
CA MET A 1 13.49 -26.36 15.38
C MET A 1 12.87 -25.91 14.05
N VAL A 2 11.59 -25.50 14.01
CA VAL A 2 10.93 -25.04 12.75
C VAL A 2 11.55 -23.74 12.21
N GLU A 3 11.86 -22.76 13.07
CA GLU A 3 12.49 -21.50 12.64
C GLU A 3 13.88 -21.71 12.03
N GLU A 4 14.69 -22.62 12.60
CA GLU A 4 16.03 -22.92 12.08
C GLU A 4 15.98 -23.54 10.68
N ASN A 5 15.00 -24.40 10.41
CA ASN A 5 14.78 -24.97 9.08
C ASN A 5 14.38 -23.89 8.06
N LEU A 6 13.57 -22.90 8.48
CA LEU A 6 13.17 -21.80 7.61
C LEU A 6 14.36 -20.92 7.23
N PHE A 7 15.23 -20.58 8.19
CA PHE A 7 16.44 -19.80 7.93
C PHE A 7 17.39 -20.52 6.97
N ARG A 8 17.58 -21.84 7.12
CA ARG A 8 18.41 -22.63 6.19
C ARG A 8 17.85 -22.66 4.77
N LEU A 9 16.52 -22.66 4.60
CA LEU A 9 15.89 -22.59 3.28
C LEU A 9 16.06 -21.21 2.62
N LEU A 10 15.94 -20.13 3.41
CA LEU A 10 16.15 -18.77 2.92
C LEU A 10 17.60 -18.55 2.46
N ASP A 11 18.58 -19.03 3.23
CA ASP A 11 20.01 -18.93 2.87
C ASP A 11 20.31 -19.71 1.57
N ARG A 12 19.70 -20.88 1.41
CA ARG A 12 19.82 -21.69 0.19
C ARG A 12 19.25 -20.98 -1.04
N ALA A 13 18.13 -20.27 -0.89
CA ALA A 13 17.52 -19.49 -1.98
C ALA A 13 18.39 -18.28 -2.37
N ASP A 14 18.99 -17.57 -1.40
CA ASP A 14 19.90 -16.46 -1.66
C ASP A 14 21.16 -16.91 -2.43
N LYS A 15 21.71 -18.07 -2.05
CA LYS A 15 22.85 -18.67 -2.76
C LYS A 15 22.52 -19.00 -4.22
N ILE A 16 21.34 -19.57 -4.49
CA ILE A 16 20.89 -19.89 -5.86
C ILE A 16 20.71 -18.61 -6.69
N LEU A 17 20.18 -17.53 -6.09
CA LEU A 17 20.02 -16.23 -6.76
C LEU A 17 21.36 -15.62 -7.16
N LYS A 18 22.36 -15.66 -6.27
CA LYS A 18 23.73 -15.19 -6.59
C LYS A 18 24.38 -15.99 -7.70
N GLU A 19 24.19 -17.31 -7.72
CA GLU A 19 24.67 -18.16 -8.82
C GLU A 19 24.01 -17.79 -10.16
N LEU A 20 22.69 -17.54 -10.16
CA LEU A 20 21.96 -17.08 -11.36
C LEU A 20 22.46 -15.73 -11.87
N GLU A 21 22.70 -14.77 -10.98
CA GLU A 21 23.20 -13.44 -11.33
C GLU A 21 24.62 -13.51 -11.92
N SER A 22 25.49 -14.36 -11.34
CA SER A 22 26.83 -14.59 -11.89
C SER A 22 26.79 -15.18 -13.31
N LEU A 23 25.84 -16.10 -13.57
CA LEU A 23 25.65 -16.71 -14.89
C LEU A 23 25.02 -15.75 -15.91
N GLU A 24 24.29 -14.72 -15.46
CA GLU A 24 23.78 -13.67 -16.33
C GLU A 24 24.88 -12.70 -16.75
N SER A 25 25.83 -12.40 -15.86
CA SER A 25 26.98 -11.55 -16.18
C SER A 25 27.96 -12.18 -17.18
N SER A 26 28.04 -13.52 -17.24
CA SER A 26 28.83 -14.23 -18.24
C SER A 26 28.07 -14.24 -19.58
N ASN A 27 28.38 -13.31 -20.48
CA ASN A 27 27.73 -13.10 -21.78
C ASN A 27 27.98 -14.22 -22.83
N SER A 28 28.17 -15.47 -22.39
CA SER A 28 28.44 -16.61 -23.28
C SER A 28 27.13 -17.26 -23.73
N LYS A 29 26.88 -17.29 -25.05
CA LYS A 29 25.73 -17.96 -25.67
C LYS A 29 25.95 -19.48 -25.77
N SER A 30 26.42 -20.13 -24.70
CA SER A 30 26.58 -21.58 -24.71
C SER A 30 25.25 -22.27 -24.40
N THR A 31 24.95 -23.35 -25.12
CA THR A 31 23.79 -24.23 -24.86
C THR A 31 23.84 -24.83 -23.44
N MET A 32 25.03 -24.97 -22.87
CA MET A 32 25.23 -25.39 -21.47
C MET A 32 24.71 -24.34 -20.47
N LEU A 33 24.84 -23.05 -20.77
CA LEU A 33 24.37 -21.98 -19.89
C LEU A 33 22.84 -21.92 -19.79
N SER A 34 22.13 -22.22 -20.88
CA SER A 34 20.66 -22.29 -20.85
C SER A 34 20.17 -23.52 -20.06
N ALA A 35 20.86 -24.65 -20.15
CA ALA A 35 20.57 -25.85 -19.34
C ALA A 35 20.85 -25.60 -17.85
N ALA A 36 21.97 -24.94 -17.52
CA ALA A 36 22.31 -24.56 -16.15
C ALA A 36 21.27 -23.60 -15.55
N LYS A 37 20.86 -22.56 -16.31
CA LYS A 37 19.79 -21.64 -15.87
C LYS A 37 18.48 -22.37 -15.60
N LYS A 38 18.05 -23.28 -16.48
CA LYS A 38 16.83 -24.09 -16.26
C LYS A 38 16.91 -24.94 -14.99
N SER A 39 18.07 -25.56 -14.73
CA SER A 39 18.27 -26.36 -13.52
C SER A 39 18.26 -25.53 -12.22
N LEU A 40 18.81 -24.31 -12.25
CA LEU A 40 18.77 -23.42 -11.09
C LEU A 40 17.35 -22.90 -10.83
N ILE A 41 16.60 -22.56 -11.87
CA ILE A 41 15.20 -22.14 -11.75
C ILE A 41 14.36 -23.27 -11.14
N SER A 42 14.54 -24.53 -11.57
CA SER A 42 13.80 -25.64 -10.98
C SER A 42 14.13 -25.86 -9.51
N LYS A 43 15.41 -25.72 -9.11
CA LYS A 43 15.80 -25.80 -7.69
C LYS A 43 15.19 -24.66 -6.87
N LEU A 44 15.12 -23.46 -7.42
CA LEU A 44 14.50 -22.31 -6.75
C LEU A 44 13.00 -22.55 -6.50
N LEU A 45 12.29 -23.09 -7.49
CA LEU A 45 10.88 -23.46 -7.36
C LEU A 45 10.67 -24.53 -6.28
N GLU A 46 11.50 -25.57 -6.27
CA GLU A 46 11.46 -26.61 -5.24
C GLU A 46 11.69 -26.03 -3.83
N THR A 47 12.66 -25.12 -3.67
CA THR A 47 12.89 -24.44 -2.38
C THR A 47 11.73 -23.54 -1.97
N SER A 48 11.07 -22.88 -2.93
CA SER A 48 9.89 -22.04 -2.67
C SER A 48 8.72 -22.89 -2.16
N ASP A 49 8.45 -24.03 -2.80
CA ASP A 49 7.37 -24.93 -2.37
C ASP A 49 7.64 -25.51 -0.97
N ALA A 50 8.91 -25.84 -0.66
CA ALA A 50 9.31 -26.27 0.68
C ALA A 50 9.08 -25.19 1.75
N ILE A 51 9.31 -23.91 1.42
CA ILE A 51 9.03 -22.78 2.33
C ILE A 51 7.53 -22.65 2.56
N ILE A 52 6.71 -22.73 1.51
CA ILE A 52 5.24 -22.61 1.60
C ILE A 52 4.66 -23.73 2.47
N ASN A 53 5.07 -24.97 2.23
CA ASN A 53 4.60 -26.12 3.01
C ASN A 53 5.00 -26.02 4.49
N ASN A 54 6.21 -25.56 4.79
CA ASN A 54 6.63 -25.32 6.17
C ASN A 54 5.85 -24.18 6.83
N ALA A 55 5.55 -23.10 6.09
CA ALA A 55 4.74 -21.99 6.62
C ALA A 55 3.29 -22.41 6.90
N GLN A 56 2.70 -23.25 6.06
CA GLN A 56 1.35 -23.78 6.27
C GLN A 56 1.25 -24.64 7.54
N ASN A 57 2.29 -25.43 7.86
CA ASN A 57 2.35 -26.20 9.10
C ASN A 57 2.44 -25.32 10.37
N ILE A 58 2.93 -24.08 10.26
CA ILE A 58 2.95 -23.11 11.37
C ILE A 58 1.58 -22.45 11.54
N ILE A 59 0.84 -22.25 10.44
CA ILE A 59 -0.42 -21.51 10.42
C ILE A 59 -1.63 -22.41 10.71
N ALA A 60 -1.51 -23.73 10.59
CA ALA A 60 -2.56 -24.65 11.00
C ALA A 60 -2.87 -24.45 12.51
N PRO A 61 -4.05 -23.90 12.86
CA PRO A 61 -4.33 -23.51 14.22
C PRO A 61 -4.44 -24.76 15.09
N ALA A 62 -3.71 -24.77 16.21
CA ALA A 62 -4.02 -25.65 17.32
C ALA A 62 -5.51 -25.48 17.63
N SER A 63 -6.31 -26.51 17.36
CA SER A 63 -7.73 -26.54 17.70
C SER A 63 -7.86 -26.56 19.22
N THR A 64 -7.82 -25.38 19.84
CA THR A 64 -8.13 -25.20 21.26
C THR A 64 -9.62 -24.97 21.47
N PRO A 65 -10.16 -25.43 22.62
CA PRO A 65 -11.57 -25.70 22.82
C PRO A 65 -12.33 -24.42 23.13
N SER A 66 -13.59 -24.41 22.72
CA SER A 66 -14.62 -23.45 23.09
C SER A 66 -14.71 -23.23 24.61
N SER A 67 -14.32 -22.05 25.08
CA SER A 67 -14.67 -21.55 26.41
C SER A 67 -15.49 -20.26 26.31
N SER A 68 -16.71 -20.37 26.81
CA SER A 68 -17.73 -19.36 27.00
C SER A 68 -17.29 -18.20 27.90
N LEU A 69 -17.49 -16.95 27.47
CA LEU A 69 -17.50 -15.75 28.32
C LEU A 69 -18.44 -14.73 27.64
N ARG A 70 -19.71 -14.68 28.04
CA ARG A 70 -20.30 -13.90 29.15
C ARG A 70 -20.52 -12.43 28.75
N ALA A 71 -21.80 -12.15 28.50
CA ALA A 71 -22.38 -10.85 28.24
C ALA A 71 -22.19 -9.86 29.39
N ALA A 72 -21.97 -8.59 29.06
CA ALA A 72 -22.25 -7.45 29.92
C ALA A 72 -22.85 -6.32 29.09
N SER A 73 -24.06 -5.96 29.49
CA SER A 73 -24.99 -5.00 28.94
C SER A 73 -24.69 -3.56 29.38
N SER A 74 -24.89 -2.59 28.49
CA SER A 74 -25.42 -1.26 28.86
C SER A 74 -25.91 -0.51 27.62
N GLN A 75 -27.23 -0.43 27.47
CA GLN A 75 -27.93 0.51 26.59
C GLN A 75 -28.04 1.91 27.25
N PRO A 76 -28.45 2.92 26.47
CA PRO A 76 -29.60 3.72 26.91
C PRO A 76 -30.73 3.84 25.86
N ARG A 77 -31.95 3.86 26.41
CA ARG A 77 -33.29 4.19 25.83
C ARG A 77 -33.24 5.35 24.82
N ALA A 78 -33.76 5.21 23.60
CA ALA A 78 -35.17 5.14 23.16
C ALA A 78 -35.83 6.51 22.88
N LEU A 79 -36.17 6.75 21.61
CA LEU A 79 -37.31 7.57 21.17
C LEU A 79 -37.59 7.30 19.68
N TYR A 80 -38.87 7.44 19.31
CA TYR A 80 -39.53 7.18 18.01
C TYR A 80 -40.23 5.82 17.83
N SER A 81 -41.31 5.72 18.59
CA SER A 81 -42.69 5.48 18.14
C SER A 81 -43.00 5.30 16.63
N GLN A 82 -43.74 4.21 16.35
CA GLN A 82 -44.96 4.08 15.52
C GLN A 82 -44.96 3.23 14.21
N LEU A 83 -45.79 2.15 14.28
CA LEU A 83 -46.63 1.46 13.26
C LEU A 83 -46.01 0.46 12.23
N PRO A 84 -46.82 -0.47 11.65
CA PRO A 84 -47.79 -1.40 12.23
C PRO A 84 -47.59 -2.88 11.76
N ALA A 85 -48.23 -3.83 12.43
CA ALA A 85 -48.17 -5.28 12.13
C ALA A 85 -49.09 -5.74 10.98
N PRO A 86 -48.69 -6.79 10.24
CA PRO A 86 -49.61 -7.88 9.89
C PRO A 86 -48.93 -9.26 10.05
N SER A 87 -49.52 -10.24 10.74
CA SER A 87 -50.66 -11.09 10.36
C SER A 87 -50.23 -12.42 9.71
N SER A 88 -50.68 -13.50 10.35
CA SER A 88 -50.84 -14.90 9.89
C SER A 88 -49.62 -15.84 9.85
N ALA A 89 -49.63 -16.78 10.81
CA ALA A 89 -48.85 -18.02 10.81
C ALA A 89 -49.53 -19.10 9.95
N PRO A 90 -48.79 -19.96 9.21
CA PRO A 90 -49.37 -21.10 8.51
C PRO A 90 -49.61 -22.30 9.44
N ARG A 91 -50.73 -22.99 9.20
CA ARG A 91 -51.19 -24.21 9.87
C ARG A 91 -50.29 -25.41 9.60
N VAL A 92 -50.12 -26.23 10.64
CA VAL A 92 -49.52 -27.58 10.61
C VAL A 92 -50.55 -28.59 10.06
N PRO A 93 -50.21 -29.41 9.05
CA PRO A 93 -51.02 -30.56 8.64
C PRO A 93 -50.67 -31.81 9.47
N GLY A 94 -51.70 -32.60 9.80
CA GLY A 94 -51.62 -33.81 10.63
C GLY A 94 -51.03 -35.06 9.97
N PRO A 95 -50.98 -36.19 10.71
CA PRO A 95 -50.26 -37.40 10.32
C PRO A 95 -51.07 -38.24 9.32
N VAL A 96 -50.44 -38.58 8.19
CA VAL A 96 -51.01 -39.48 7.17
C VAL A 96 -50.46 -40.90 7.38
N SER A 97 -51.38 -41.85 7.46
CA SER A 97 -51.19 -43.29 7.64
C SER A 97 -50.39 -43.92 6.49
N SER A 98 -49.38 -44.73 6.81
CA SER A 98 -48.57 -45.48 5.84
C SER A 98 -49.12 -46.89 5.63
N THR A 99 -49.52 -47.22 4.39
CA THR A 99 -49.59 -48.59 3.89
C THR A 99 -48.42 -48.82 2.94
N ALA A 100 -47.52 -49.74 3.31
CA ALA A 100 -46.29 -50.05 2.58
C ALA A 100 -46.53 -51.12 1.47
N PRO A 101 -46.06 -50.90 0.23
CA PRO A 101 -45.88 -51.94 -0.77
C PRO A 101 -44.41 -52.42 -0.78
N SER A 102 -44.24 -53.74 -0.74
CA SER A 102 -42.99 -54.48 -0.47
C SER A 102 -41.99 -54.57 -1.62
N ASP A 103 -42.23 -53.94 -2.77
CA ASP A 103 -41.44 -54.20 -4.00
C ASP A 103 -40.63 -52.99 -4.52
N ALA A 104 -40.49 -51.94 -3.72
CA ALA A 104 -39.90 -50.65 -4.13
C ALA A 104 -38.37 -50.52 -3.92
N TYR A 105 -37.65 -51.57 -3.52
CA TYR A 105 -36.25 -51.46 -3.09
C TYR A 105 -35.25 -51.13 -4.24
N GLY A 106 -35.59 -51.42 -5.50
CA GLY A 106 -34.72 -51.16 -6.66
C GLY A 106 -34.80 -49.73 -7.21
N GLU A 107 -36.01 -49.17 -7.24
CA GLU A 107 -36.28 -47.81 -7.74
C GLU A 107 -35.86 -46.75 -6.71
N GLU A 108 -36.03 -47.04 -5.42
CA GLU A 108 -35.70 -46.11 -4.33
C GLU A 108 -34.19 -45.79 -4.29
N LYS A 109 -33.32 -46.76 -4.63
CA LYS A 109 -31.87 -46.55 -4.65
C LYS A 109 -31.44 -45.60 -5.77
N LYS A 110 -32.03 -45.72 -6.96
CA LYS A 110 -31.77 -44.79 -8.07
C LYS A 110 -32.30 -43.39 -7.77
N LEU A 111 -33.46 -43.29 -7.13
CA LEU A 111 -34.04 -42.00 -6.75
C LEU A 111 -33.19 -41.30 -5.68
N ARG A 112 -32.68 -42.04 -4.69
CA ARG A 112 -31.78 -41.52 -3.64
C ARG A 112 -30.48 -40.95 -4.24
N ASP A 113 -29.85 -41.65 -5.16
CA ASP A 113 -28.62 -41.17 -5.81
C ASP A 113 -28.83 -39.86 -6.59
N VAL A 114 -29.99 -39.69 -7.23
CA VAL A 114 -30.31 -38.46 -7.99
C VAL A 114 -30.60 -37.29 -7.04
N ILE A 115 -31.31 -37.54 -5.94
CA ILE A 115 -31.62 -36.53 -4.92
C ILE A 115 -30.34 -36.10 -4.19
N GLU A 116 -29.45 -37.03 -3.86
CA GLU A 116 -28.18 -36.75 -3.19
C GLU A 116 -27.24 -35.93 -4.08
N LYS A 117 -27.14 -36.24 -5.38
CA LYS A 117 -26.33 -35.45 -6.31
C LYS A 117 -26.86 -34.03 -6.52
N ARG A 118 -28.18 -33.83 -6.56
CA ARG A 118 -28.76 -32.48 -6.67
C ARG A 118 -28.55 -31.66 -5.41
N THR A 119 -28.78 -32.25 -4.24
CA THR A 119 -28.61 -31.56 -2.95
C THR A 119 -27.14 -31.19 -2.69
N LEU A 120 -26.19 -32.09 -2.99
CA LEU A 120 -24.76 -31.78 -2.89
C LEU A 120 -24.34 -30.65 -3.84
N HIS A 121 -24.90 -30.62 -5.06
CA HIS A 121 -24.59 -29.54 -6.01
C HIS A 121 -25.10 -28.18 -5.54
N GLU A 122 -26.32 -28.12 -4.99
CA GLU A 122 -26.90 -26.89 -4.44
C GLU A 122 -26.15 -26.41 -3.20
N ILE A 123 -25.76 -27.32 -2.30
CA ILE A 123 -24.99 -26.98 -1.10
C ILE A 123 -23.60 -26.44 -1.50
N LYS A 124 -22.92 -27.06 -2.47
CA LYS A 124 -21.61 -26.61 -2.95
C LYS A 124 -21.69 -25.25 -3.65
N LYS A 125 -22.78 -24.98 -4.37
CA LYS A 125 -23.05 -23.68 -5.00
C LYS A 125 -23.29 -22.58 -3.95
N LYS A 126 -24.09 -22.87 -2.90
CA LYS A 126 -24.34 -21.96 -1.78
C LYS A 126 -23.07 -21.64 -0.99
N LEU A 127 -22.24 -22.64 -0.69
CA LEU A 127 -20.94 -22.45 -0.01
C LEU A 127 -19.94 -21.63 -0.83
N ASN A 128 -19.92 -21.77 -2.16
CA ASN A 128 -19.08 -20.96 -3.03
C ASN A 128 -19.57 -19.50 -3.18
N LEU A 129 -20.88 -19.27 -3.05
CA LEU A 129 -21.46 -17.93 -3.01
C LEU A 129 -21.20 -17.25 -1.66
N GLU A 130 -21.34 -17.99 -0.55
CA GLU A 130 -21.02 -17.51 0.80
C GLU A 130 -19.53 -17.29 1.03
N ARG A 131 -18.62 -18.05 0.41
CA ARG A 131 -17.18 -17.72 0.47
C ARG A 131 -16.80 -16.49 -0.34
N LYS A 132 -17.64 -16.05 -1.29
CA LYS A 132 -17.41 -14.85 -2.11
C LYS A 132 -18.07 -13.59 -1.55
N SER A 133 -18.93 -13.67 -0.52
CA SER A 133 -19.72 -12.54 -0.03
C SER A 133 -19.23 -11.81 1.24
N PRO A 134 -18.43 -12.34 2.19
CA PRO A 134 -18.09 -11.59 3.40
C PRO A 134 -17.01 -10.51 3.19
N GLN A 135 -16.45 -10.40 2.00
CA GLN A 135 -15.45 -9.37 1.68
C GLN A 135 -16.05 -8.05 1.17
N LYS A 136 -17.34 -8.01 0.80
CA LYS A 136 -17.98 -6.81 0.22
C LYS A 136 -18.78 -5.97 1.21
N GLU A 137 -19.10 -6.50 2.40
CA GLU A 137 -20.06 -5.83 3.31
C GLU A 137 -19.40 -5.15 4.52
N LYS A 138 -18.09 -5.34 4.73
CA LYS A 138 -17.30 -4.58 5.73
C LYS A 138 -16.55 -3.37 5.13
N GLU A 139 -16.71 -3.10 3.84
CA GLU A 139 -16.12 -1.94 3.14
C GLU A 139 -16.91 -0.64 3.33
N HIS A 140 -18.17 -0.71 3.78
CA HIS A 140 -19.06 0.45 3.73
C HIS A 140 -19.00 1.37 4.97
N ILE A 141 -18.15 1.08 5.95
CA ILE A 141 -18.01 1.88 7.17
C ILE A 141 -16.52 2.22 7.32
N THR A 142 -16.15 3.40 6.84
CA THR A 142 -14.79 4.02 6.81
C THR A 142 -13.85 3.65 5.65
N GLU A 143 -14.37 3.48 4.43
CA GLU A 143 -13.58 3.89 3.26
C GLU A 143 -13.41 5.41 3.31
N ILE A 144 -12.39 5.88 4.05
CA ILE A 144 -11.69 7.10 3.66
C ILE A 144 -11.18 6.76 2.26
N GLU A 145 -11.92 7.17 1.24
CA GLU A 145 -11.65 6.89 -0.16
C GLU A 145 -10.16 7.11 -0.40
N MET A 146 -9.39 6.02 -0.40
CA MET A 146 -7.94 6.09 -0.46
C MET A 146 -7.62 6.46 -1.89
N ARG A 147 -7.61 7.77 -2.14
CA ARG A 147 -7.37 8.35 -3.45
C ARG A 147 -6.12 7.69 -4.01
N ARG A 148 -6.28 7.00 -5.14
CA ARG A 148 -5.18 6.28 -5.78
C ARG A 148 -3.99 7.22 -5.92
N PRO A 149 -2.78 6.80 -5.53
CA PRO A 149 -1.63 7.67 -5.57
C PRO A 149 -1.37 8.12 -7.00
N ASN A 150 -1.21 9.43 -7.19
CA ASN A 150 -0.89 10.01 -8.49
C ASN A 150 0.41 9.39 -9.05
N LEU A 151 0.55 9.35 -10.38
CA LEU A 151 1.74 8.82 -11.06
C LEU A 151 3.05 9.43 -10.52
N TYR A 152 3.03 10.73 -10.25
CA TYR A 152 4.15 11.45 -9.65
C TYR A 152 4.58 10.87 -8.29
N VAL A 153 3.62 10.53 -7.42
CA VAL A 153 3.88 9.90 -6.10
C VAL A 153 4.41 8.48 -6.28
N ARG A 154 3.88 7.74 -7.26
CA ARG A 154 4.37 6.39 -7.58
C ARG A 154 5.82 6.43 -8.05
N PHE A 155 6.17 7.39 -8.91
CA PHE A 155 7.53 7.59 -9.40
C PHE A 155 8.48 8.01 -8.28
N ALA A 156 8.08 8.95 -7.42
CA ALA A 156 8.85 9.36 -6.25
C ALA A 156 9.15 8.16 -5.33
N ASN A 157 8.13 7.35 -5.04
CA ASN A 157 8.28 6.16 -4.24
C ASN A 157 9.15 5.10 -4.92
N PHE A 158 9.05 4.93 -6.23
CA PHE A 158 9.91 3.99 -6.94
C PHE A 158 11.39 4.33 -6.76
N LEU A 159 11.77 5.61 -6.91
CA LEU A 159 13.17 6.03 -6.80
C LEU A 159 13.69 6.11 -5.36
N PHE A 160 12.90 6.66 -4.43
CA PHE A 160 13.40 7.07 -3.12
C PHE A 160 12.87 6.24 -1.94
N LYS A 161 12.11 5.16 -2.18
CA LYS A 161 11.46 4.39 -1.09
C LYS A 161 12.44 3.91 -0.02
N ASN A 162 13.57 3.36 -0.42
CA ASN A 162 14.53 2.84 0.56
C ASN A 162 15.17 3.97 1.39
N TYR A 163 15.50 5.08 0.74
CA TYR A 163 16.10 6.24 1.40
C TYR A 163 15.12 6.91 2.36
N SER A 164 13.87 7.14 1.93
CA SER A 164 12.84 7.73 2.78
C SER A 164 12.50 6.82 3.97
N SER A 165 12.45 5.50 3.79
CA SER A 165 12.27 4.53 4.89
C SER A 165 13.37 4.66 5.94
N ASN A 166 14.62 4.72 5.50
CA ASN A 166 15.77 4.81 6.39
C ASN A 166 15.80 6.14 7.16
N LEU A 167 15.48 7.26 6.51
CA LEU A 167 15.38 8.57 7.17
C LEU A 167 14.29 8.60 8.25
N ILE A 168 13.14 8.00 7.96
CA ILE A 168 12.01 7.93 8.92
C ILE A 168 12.37 7.01 10.09
N LYS A 169 12.97 5.84 9.84
CA LYS A 169 13.40 4.90 10.89
C LYS A 169 14.40 5.51 11.86
N LYS A 170 15.31 6.36 11.37
CA LYS A 170 16.28 7.09 12.21
C LYS A 170 15.62 8.15 13.12
N GLY A 171 14.36 8.50 12.89
CA GLY A 171 13.62 9.44 13.74
C GLY A 171 13.94 10.92 13.50
N HIS A 172 14.76 11.27 12.50
CA HIS A 172 15.07 12.68 12.16
C HIS A 172 13.85 13.45 11.63
N LEU A 173 12.78 12.75 11.23
CA LEU A 173 11.60 13.33 10.59
C LEU A 173 10.33 13.22 11.48
N LYS A 174 10.49 13.11 12.80
CA LYS A 174 9.35 13.04 13.73
C LYS A 174 8.46 14.28 13.63
N ASP A 175 9.05 15.47 13.62
CA ASP A 175 8.31 16.73 13.53
C ASP A 175 7.55 16.83 12.21
N LEU A 176 8.21 16.49 11.10
CA LEU A 176 7.59 16.45 9.77
C LEU A 176 6.39 15.47 9.74
N SER A 177 6.53 14.28 10.36
CA SER A 177 5.45 13.30 10.42
C SER A 177 4.22 13.82 11.18
N SER A 178 4.45 14.58 12.25
CA SER A 178 3.38 15.25 13.01
C SER A 178 2.74 16.35 12.17
N SER A 179 3.52 17.18 11.49
CA SER A 179 3.01 18.27 10.65
C SER A 179 2.18 17.77 9.46
N ILE A 180 2.58 16.66 8.81
CA ILE A 180 1.80 16.03 7.73
C ILE A 180 0.44 15.52 8.24
N ARG A 181 0.39 14.95 9.45
CA ARG A 181 -0.88 14.50 10.05
C ARG A 181 -1.78 15.68 10.38
N LYS A 182 -1.22 16.76 10.94
CA LYS A 182 -1.95 17.98 11.31
C LYS A 182 -2.44 18.78 10.10
N SER A 183 -1.69 18.77 9.00
CA SER A 183 -2.08 19.45 7.77
C SER A 183 -3.23 18.76 7.04
N GLY A 184 -3.57 17.52 7.42
CA GLY A 184 -4.61 16.71 6.80
C GLY A 184 -4.41 16.51 5.30
N LEU A 185 -3.15 16.40 4.88
CA LEU A 185 -2.78 15.97 3.54
C LEU A 185 -3.10 14.48 3.39
N ASN A 186 -3.80 14.09 2.33
CA ASN A 186 -4.12 12.69 2.03
C ASN A 186 -2.92 11.96 1.38
N VAL A 187 -1.75 12.00 2.05
CA VAL A 187 -0.51 11.39 1.59
C VAL A 187 0.20 10.75 2.78
N LEU A 188 0.65 9.49 2.62
CA LEU A 188 1.45 8.83 3.65
C LEU A 188 2.77 9.58 3.87
N VAL A 189 3.22 9.67 5.13
CA VAL A 189 4.50 10.32 5.51
C VAL A 189 5.66 9.82 4.66
N HIS A 190 5.73 8.51 4.44
CA HIS A 190 6.77 7.89 3.61
C HIS A 190 6.74 8.37 2.16
N SER A 191 5.55 8.45 1.57
CA SER A 191 5.36 8.96 0.21
C SER A 191 5.72 10.44 0.12
N TYR A 192 5.38 11.23 1.14
CA TYR A 192 5.70 12.65 1.18
C TYR A 192 7.21 12.89 1.25
N VAL A 193 7.94 12.14 2.08
CA VAL A 193 9.41 12.23 2.15
C VAL A 193 10.03 11.84 0.81
N SER A 194 9.52 10.80 0.15
CA SER A 194 9.97 10.45 -1.21
C SER A 194 9.73 11.60 -2.22
N ILE A 195 8.60 12.32 -2.11
CA ILE A 195 8.29 13.49 -2.95
C ILE A 195 9.28 14.63 -2.69
N ILE A 196 9.61 14.94 -1.42
CA ILE A 196 10.60 15.97 -1.09
C ILE A 196 11.95 15.67 -1.76
N LEU A 197 12.39 14.41 -1.68
CA LEU A 197 13.67 13.97 -2.26
C LEU A 197 13.63 14.05 -3.79
N LEU A 198 12.51 13.64 -4.41
CA LEU A 198 12.32 13.79 -5.85
C LEU A 198 12.36 15.26 -6.28
N ASN A 199 11.64 16.15 -5.60
CA ASN A 199 11.66 17.59 -5.88
C ASN A 199 13.06 18.19 -5.73
N THR A 200 13.79 17.78 -4.69
CA THR A 200 15.17 18.23 -4.47
C THR A 200 16.09 17.77 -5.61
N HIS A 201 15.91 16.54 -6.09
CA HIS A 201 16.67 16.01 -7.21
C HIS A 201 16.35 16.71 -8.54
N ILE A 202 15.07 16.97 -8.82
CA ILE A 202 14.63 17.73 -10.00
C ILE A 202 15.18 19.17 -9.94
N ALA A 203 15.09 19.82 -8.78
CA ALA A 203 15.61 21.17 -8.57
C ALA A 203 17.13 21.24 -8.74
N PHE A 204 17.87 20.20 -8.31
CA PHE A 204 19.30 20.07 -8.56
C PHE A 204 19.59 20.04 -10.07
N LEU A 205 18.91 19.17 -10.83
CA LEU A 205 19.07 19.10 -12.30
C LEU A 205 18.73 20.43 -12.98
N PHE A 206 17.65 21.07 -12.56
CA PHE A 206 17.26 22.39 -13.07
C PHE A 206 18.31 23.46 -12.73
N GLY A 207 18.90 23.40 -11.54
CA GLY A 207 19.97 24.30 -11.14
C GLY A 207 21.27 24.08 -11.92
N VAL A 208 21.55 22.85 -12.39
CA VAL A 208 22.69 22.59 -13.30
C VAL A 208 22.44 23.27 -14.64
N LEU A 209 21.24 23.09 -15.19
CA LEU A 209 20.85 23.73 -16.44
C LEU A 209 20.86 25.27 -16.32
N LEU A 210 20.34 25.80 -15.21
CA LEU A 210 20.33 27.23 -14.92
C LEU A 210 21.75 27.78 -14.72
N GLY A 211 22.61 27.06 -14.00
CA GLY A 211 24.00 27.43 -13.80
C GLY A 211 24.79 27.46 -15.10
N LEU A 212 24.53 26.48 -16.00
CA LEU A 212 25.10 26.47 -17.35
C LEU A 212 24.61 27.66 -18.18
N PHE A 213 23.30 27.91 -18.18
CA PHE A 213 22.70 29.04 -18.89
C PHE A 213 23.25 30.39 -18.40
N LEU A 214 23.25 30.62 -17.09
CA LEU A 214 23.76 31.84 -16.46
C LEU A 214 25.26 32.01 -16.62
N SER A 215 26.02 30.96 -16.91
CA SER A 215 27.45 31.10 -17.17
C SER A 215 27.74 31.89 -18.43
N PHE A 216 26.84 31.86 -19.43
CA PHE A 216 26.99 32.66 -20.66
C PHE A 216 26.57 34.13 -20.48
N PHE A 217 25.90 34.47 -19.38
CA PHE A 217 25.47 35.82 -19.07
C PHE A 217 26.32 36.40 -17.94
N SER A 218 27.26 37.30 -18.28
CA SER A 218 27.93 38.09 -17.26
C SER A 218 26.99 39.17 -16.77
N ALA A 219 26.21 38.88 -15.74
CA ALA A 219 25.51 39.91 -14.98
C ALA A 219 26.57 40.67 -14.16
N ASN A 220 27.11 41.75 -14.72
CA ASN A 220 27.84 42.74 -13.92
C ASN A 220 26.80 43.45 -13.05
N VAL A 221 26.54 42.90 -11.87
CA VAL A 221 25.71 43.57 -10.86
C VAL A 221 26.57 44.69 -10.27
N VAL A 222 26.70 45.79 -11.01
CA VAL A 222 27.24 47.03 -10.47
C VAL A 222 26.18 47.54 -9.49
N PHE A 223 26.42 47.35 -8.20
CA PHE A 223 25.48 47.58 -7.11
C PHE A 223 25.01 49.04 -6.94
N ALA A 224 25.42 49.95 -7.82
CA ALA A 224 25.06 51.36 -7.77
C ALA A 224 24.68 51.86 -9.17
N GLN A 225 23.37 52.00 -9.40
CA GLN A 225 22.74 52.81 -10.46
C GLN A 225 22.73 52.25 -11.90
N ILE A 226 21.65 51.52 -12.26
CA ILE A 226 21.12 51.31 -13.64
C ILE A 226 22.01 50.35 -14.50
N PRO A 227 21.68 50.09 -15.78
CA PRO A 227 20.73 49.13 -16.37
C PRO A 227 21.31 47.69 -16.52
N ILE A 228 20.44 46.67 -16.58
CA ILE A 228 20.84 45.26 -16.84
C ILE A 228 21.24 45.11 -18.32
N ALA A 229 22.44 45.55 -18.69
CA ALA A 229 23.02 45.23 -19.98
C ALA A 229 23.58 43.80 -19.94
N LEU A 230 22.88 42.85 -20.56
CA LEU A 230 23.40 41.49 -20.76
C LEU A 230 24.46 41.53 -21.87
N SER A 231 25.72 41.68 -21.49
CA SER A 231 26.84 41.50 -22.40
C SER A 231 27.17 40.01 -22.53
N PHE A 232 27.30 39.51 -23.75
CA PHE A 232 27.86 38.19 -24.02
C PHE A 232 29.37 38.25 -23.83
N ILE A 233 29.85 37.80 -22.68
CA ILE A 233 31.28 37.68 -22.41
C ILE A 233 31.63 36.19 -22.47
N SER A 234 32.75 35.86 -23.14
CA SER A 234 33.28 34.51 -23.15
C SER A 234 33.55 34.06 -21.70
N PRO A 235 32.84 33.03 -21.19
CA PRO A 235 32.94 32.69 -19.79
C PRO A 235 34.32 32.10 -19.48
N SER A 236 34.98 32.63 -18.45
CA SER A 236 36.17 32.01 -17.92
C SER A 236 35.82 30.60 -17.39
N ALA A 237 36.75 29.66 -17.49
CA ALA A 237 36.57 28.30 -16.94
C ALA A 237 36.22 28.33 -15.45
N PHE A 238 36.77 29.29 -14.71
CA PHE A 238 36.46 29.50 -13.30
C PHE A 238 34.99 29.91 -13.07
N THR A 239 34.45 30.82 -13.89
CA THR A 239 33.04 31.24 -13.82
C THR A 239 32.10 30.07 -14.08
N LEU A 240 32.41 29.23 -15.08
CA LEU A 240 31.63 28.03 -15.41
C LEU A 240 31.56 27.06 -14.24
N ILE A 241 32.71 26.67 -13.68
CA ILE A 241 32.79 25.73 -12.56
C ILE A 241 32.04 26.29 -11.34
N ARG A 242 32.28 27.56 -11.01
CA ARG A 242 31.61 28.23 -9.88
C ARG A 242 30.09 28.19 -10.03
N ASN A 243 29.56 28.60 -11.17
CA ASN A 243 28.13 28.65 -11.41
C ASN A 243 27.50 27.25 -11.46
N MET A 244 28.21 26.29 -12.05
CA MET A 244 27.78 24.90 -12.11
C MET A 244 27.72 24.24 -10.73
N VAL A 245 28.45 24.71 -9.73
CA VAL A 245 28.37 24.17 -8.35
C VAL A 245 27.38 24.96 -7.48
N ILE A 246 27.42 26.29 -7.53
CA ILE A 246 26.59 27.15 -6.65
C ILE A 246 25.11 27.03 -6.99
N TRP A 247 24.73 27.12 -8.27
CA TRP A 247 23.32 27.16 -8.65
C TRP A 247 22.54 25.87 -8.35
N PRO A 248 23.05 24.66 -8.65
CA PRO A 248 22.37 23.41 -8.26
C PRO A 248 22.25 23.24 -6.75
N LEU A 249 23.29 23.60 -6.01
CA LEU A 249 23.29 23.45 -4.56
C LEU A 249 22.27 24.41 -3.93
N LEU A 250 22.22 25.65 -4.42
CA LEU A 250 21.25 26.66 -3.99
C LEU A 250 19.82 26.25 -4.33
N SER A 251 19.56 25.81 -5.57
CA SER A 251 18.22 25.41 -6.01
C SER A 251 17.72 24.17 -5.26
N ALA A 252 18.57 23.16 -5.08
CA ALA A 252 18.24 21.96 -4.31
C ALA A 252 17.94 22.29 -2.85
N SER A 253 18.77 23.12 -2.22
CA SER A 253 18.56 23.56 -0.83
C SER A 253 17.23 24.30 -0.69
N PHE A 254 16.93 25.22 -1.59
CA PHE A 254 15.68 25.97 -1.59
C PHE A 254 14.47 25.04 -1.76
N ALA A 255 14.48 24.15 -2.77
CA ALA A 255 13.39 23.20 -3.00
C ALA A 255 13.17 22.26 -1.81
N PHE A 256 14.25 21.82 -1.16
CA PHE A 256 14.19 21.01 0.05
C PHE A 256 13.55 21.77 1.20
N LEU A 257 14.02 22.99 1.50
CA LEU A 257 13.48 23.82 2.58
C LEU A 257 11.99 24.10 2.37
N PHE A 258 11.60 24.55 1.18
CA PHE A 258 10.19 24.85 0.88
C PHE A 258 9.32 23.62 1.02
N SER A 259 9.74 22.48 0.47
CA SER A 259 8.97 21.23 0.58
C SER A 259 8.93 20.68 2.00
N TYR A 260 9.98 20.89 2.79
CA TYR A 260 10.05 20.45 4.19
C TYR A 260 9.12 21.27 5.09
N TYR A 261 9.09 22.60 4.92
CA TYR A 261 8.26 23.48 5.75
C TYR A 261 6.80 23.57 5.28
N TYR A 262 6.49 23.20 4.04
CA TYR A 262 5.15 23.28 3.47
C TYR A 262 4.04 22.64 4.35
N PRO A 263 4.17 21.41 4.89
CA PRO A 263 3.13 20.83 5.74
C PRO A 263 2.90 21.61 7.03
N SER A 264 3.94 22.25 7.57
CA SER A 264 3.82 23.07 8.78
C SER A 264 3.04 24.35 8.50
N LEU A 265 3.28 24.98 7.34
CA LEU A 265 2.52 26.14 6.88
C LEU A 265 1.04 25.78 6.67
N GLU A 266 0.78 24.65 6.00
CA GLU A 266 -0.59 24.17 5.75
C GLU A 266 -1.32 23.81 7.04
N ALA A 267 -0.65 23.15 8.00
CA ALA A 267 -1.21 22.86 9.31
C ALA A 267 -1.56 24.13 10.10
N SER A 268 -0.72 25.17 10.00
CA SER A 268 -0.95 26.46 10.65
C SER A 268 -2.12 27.22 10.02
N ALA A 269 -2.20 27.24 8.69
CA ALA A 269 -3.31 27.83 7.95
C ALA A 269 -4.64 27.15 8.29
N ARG A 270 -4.68 25.82 8.33
CA ARG A 270 -5.86 25.05 8.73
C ARG A 270 -6.27 25.34 10.17
N ARG A 271 -5.31 25.43 11.09
CA ARG A 271 -5.57 25.78 12.49
C ARG A 271 -6.19 27.16 12.62
N SER A 272 -5.68 28.16 11.89
CA SER A 272 -6.26 29.51 11.87
C SER A 272 -7.71 29.45 11.42
N LYS A 273 -7.97 28.79 10.28
CA LYS A 273 -9.33 28.65 9.73
C LYS A 273 -10.31 28.00 10.71
N ILE A 274 -9.91 26.93 11.39
CA ILE A 274 -10.75 26.28 12.41
C ILE A 274 -11.02 27.24 13.58
N SER A 275 -10.00 28.00 14.02
CA SER A 275 -10.16 28.96 15.11
C SER A 275 -11.13 30.09 14.74
N ASP A 276 -11.11 30.53 13.49
CA ASP A 276 -11.98 31.58 12.97
C ASP A 276 -13.43 31.09 12.81
N GLU A 277 -13.63 29.80 12.52
CA GLU A 277 -14.95 29.16 12.38
C GLU A 277 -15.55 28.70 13.73
N LEU A 278 -14.73 28.44 14.75
CA LEU A 278 -15.16 27.96 16.06
C LEU A 278 -16.24 28.84 16.75
N PRO A 279 -16.13 30.18 16.80
CA PRO A 279 -17.16 31.00 17.44
C PRO A 279 -18.50 30.94 16.70
N PHE A 280 -18.51 30.80 15.38
CA PHE A 280 -19.75 30.63 14.61
C PHE A 280 -20.41 29.28 14.96
N ALA A 281 -19.63 28.21 15.03
CA ALA A 281 -20.15 26.90 15.44
C ALA A 281 -20.72 26.94 16.87
N LEU A 282 -20.09 27.70 17.78
CA LEU A 282 -20.55 27.85 19.16
C LEU A 282 -21.88 28.62 19.27
N ILE A 283 -22.12 29.63 18.42
CA ILE A 283 -23.36 30.43 18.45
C ILE A 283 -24.54 29.68 17.81
N HIS A 284 -24.26 28.80 16.85
CA HIS A 284 -25.28 28.08 16.07
C HIS A 284 -25.59 26.65 16.56
N MET A 285 -25.02 26.22 17.68
CA MET A 285 -25.37 24.99 18.39
C MET A 285 -26.34 25.26 19.54
#